data_AF-A0A967TGT4-F1
#
_entry.id   AF-A0A967TGT4-F1
#
_cell.length_a   1.000
_cell.length_b   1.000
_cell.length_c   1.000
_cell.angle_alpha   90.00
_cell.angle_beta   90.00
_cell.angle_gamma   90.00
#
_symmetry.space_group_name_H-M   'P 1'
#
loop_
_entity.id
_entity.type
_entity.pdbx_description
1 polymer ?
#
loop_
_entity_poly.entity_id
_entity_poly.type
_entity_poly.pdbx_seq_one_letter_code
_entity_poly.pdbx_strand_id
1 'polypeptide(L)'
;SGSVMPFFNALLGTNFPSPGLENPLGAEVHLVVRTHEEAIPEFLPDMIRTFNGGCTYPPGVPTNFGAPGPNACEDIQFSIHQP
;
A
#
# COMPACT_ATOMS: atom_id res chain seq x y z
N SER A 1 -29.97 13.49 0.77
CA SER A 1 -28.81 13.92 1.59
C SER A 1 -27.91 12.72 1.80
N GLY A 2 -26.63 12.82 1.39
CA GLY A 2 -25.56 11.86 1.74
C GLY A 2 -25.46 10.60 0.87
N SER A 3 -24.94 10.74 -0.35
CA SER A 3 -24.55 9.61 -1.20
C SER A 3 -23.25 8.99 -0.66
N VAL A 4 -23.32 7.76 -0.15
CA VAL A 4 -22.15 6.94 0.16
C VAL A 4 -21.52 6.55 -1.18
N MET A 5 -20.32 7.04 -1.44
CA MET A 5 -19.60 6.81 -2.70
C MET A 5 -19.42 5.31 -2.96
N PRO A 6 -19.80 4.79 -4.14
CA PRO A 6 -19.74 3.36 -4.47
C PRO A 6 -18.31 2.86 -4.74
N PHE A 7 -17.30 3.70 -4.58
CA PHE A 7 -15.91 3.42 -4.98
C PHE A 7 -15.18 2.39 -4.11
N PHE A 8 -15.65 2.12 -2.88
CA PHE A 8 -14.90 1.27 -1.94
C PHE A 8 -15.20 -0.22 -2.02
N ASN A 9 -16.26 -0.64 -2.71
CA ASN A 9 -16.68 -2.06 -2.73
C ASN A 9 -16.16 -2.89 -3.91
N ALA A 10 -15.26 -2.33 -4.74
CA ALA A 10 -14.74 -3.02 -5.92
C ALA A 10 -13.32 -3.62 -5.75
N LEU A 11 -12.70 -3.51 -4.56
CA LEU A 11 -11.28 -3.82 -4.39
C LEU A 11 -10.94 -5.24 -3.90
N LEU A 12 -11.90 -6.10 -3.56
CA LEU A 12 -11.59 -7.42 -2.94
C LEU A 12 -12.40 -8.61 -3.49
N GLY A 13 -12.80 -8.58 -4.76
CA GLY A 13 -13.62 -9.64 -5.35
C GLY A 13 -13.19 -10.09 -6.75
N THR A 14 -12.33 -11.12 -6.80
CA THR A 14 -12.14 -12.10 -7.89
C THR A 14 -11.55 -11.63 -9.24
N ASN A 15 -10.40 -12.22 -9.60
CA ASN A 15 -9.68 -12.19 -10.90
C ASN A 15 -9.11 -10.85 -11.36
N PHE A 16 -7.82 -10.67 -11.09
CA PHE A 16 -6.95 -9.62 -11.62
C PHE A 16 -6.57 -10.00 -13.07
N PRO A 17 -7.27 -9.41 -14.06
CA PRO A 17 -6.66 -8.36 -14.85
C PRO A 17 -7.65 -7.19 -15.00
N SER A 18 -7.36 -6.08 -14.33
CA SER A 18 -7.96 -4.81 -14.72
C SER A 18 -7.22 -4.31 -15.97
N PRO A 19 -7.90 -3.86 -17.03
CA PRO A 19 -7.28 -3.31 -18.23
C PRO A 19 -6.26 -2.19 -17.95
N GLY A 20 -6.37 -1.53 -16.79
CA GLY A 20 -5.44 -0.49 -16.35
C GLY A 20 -4.05 -0.97 -15.92
N LEU A 21 -3.78 -2.28 -15.88
CA LEU A 21 -2.50 -2.86 -15.45
C LEU A 21 -1.75 -3.59 -16.56
N GLU A 22 -2.31 -3.63 -17.77
CA GLU A 22 -1.76 -4.39 -18.89
C GLU A 22 -0.70 -3.62 -19.68
N ASN A 23 -0.71 -2.28 -19.60
CA ASN A 23 0.26 -1.42 -20.28
C ASN A 23 0.93 -0.44 -19.30
N PRO A 24 2.20 -0.66 -18.93
CA PRO A 24 2.90 0.22 -18.00
C PRO A 24 3.12 1.63 -18.55
N LEU A 25 3.10 1.83 -19.88
CA LEU A 25 3.29 3.15 -20.50
C LEU A 25 2.05 4.05 -20.42
N GLY A 26 0.89 3.49 -20.11
CA GLY A 26 -0.36 4.23 -19.88
C GLY A 26 -0.82 4.17 -18.42
N ALA A 27 0.03 3.70 -17.52
CA ALA A 27 -0.33 3.52 -16.12
C ALA A 27 -0.26 4.83 -15.35
N GLU A 28 -1.25 5.05 -14.49
CA GLU A 28 -1.20 6.09 -13.46
C GLU A 28 -0.27 5.65 -12.32
N VAL A 29 0.65 6.51 -11.91
CA VAL A 29 1.59 6.22 -10.81
C VAL A 29 1.13 6.92 -9.55
N HIS A 30 0.93 6.13 -8.49
CA HIS A 30 0.62 6.61 -7.15
C HIS A 30 1.90 6.54 -6.31
N LEU A 31 2.42 7.70 -5.91
CA LEU A 31 3.57 7.79 -5.02
C LEU A 31 3.07 8.13 -3.62
N VAL A 32 3.41 7.28 -2.65
CA VAL A 32 3.09 7.48 -1.24
C VAL A 32 4.39 7.54 -0.44
N VAL A 33 4.59 8.64 0.28
CA VAL A 33 5.68 8.77 1.24
C VAL A 33 5.16 8.34 2.60
N ARG A 34 5.77 7.30 3.15
CA ARG A 34 5.37 6.66 4.40
C ARG A 34 6.48 6.73 5.44
N THR A 35 6.12 6.94 6.70
CA THR A 35 7.03 6.76 7.84
C THR A 35 6.91 5.37 8.41
N HIS A 36 8.06 4.81 8.81
CA HIS A 36 8.14 3.53 9.50
C HIS A 36 8.66 3.70 10.94
N GLU A 37 8.59 4.91 11.51
CA GLU A 37 9.12 5.25 12.84
C GLU A 37 10.61 4.90 13.01
N GLU A 38 11.02 4.44 14.19
CA GLU A 38 12.40 4.07 14.49
C GLU A 38 12.83 2.85 13.67
N ALA A 39 14.05 2.93 13.14
CA ALA A 39 14.72 1.84 12.47
C ALA A 39 14.90 0.64 13.40
N ILE A 40 14.15 -0.45 13.18
CA ILE A 40 14.34 -1.70 13.92
C ILE A 40 15.37 -2.56 13.16
N PRO A 41 16.54 -2.88 13.74
CA PRO A 41 17.62 -3.56 13.01
C PRO A 41 17.21 -4.87 12.33
N GLU A 42 16.33 -5.63 12.98
CA GLU A 42 15.84 -6.93 12.49
C GLU A 42 14.89 -6.79 11.29
N PHE A 43 14.12 -5.70 11.22
CA PHE A 43 13.16 -5.43 10.15
C PHE A 43 13.69 -4.45 9.10
N LEU A 44 14.84 -3.81 9.35
CA LEU A 44 15.44 -2.79 8.48
C LEU A 44 15.51 -3.22 7.00
N PRO A 45 15.95 -4.45 6.66
CA PRO A 45 16.02 -4.89 5.27
C PRO A 45 14.66 -4.96 4.57
N ASP A 46 13.58 -5.09 5.34
CA ASP A 46 12.22 -5.17 4.87
C ASP A 46 11.56 -3.79 4.84
N MET A 47 11.76 -2.96 5.88
CA MET A 47 11.34 -1.56 5.96
C MET A 47 11.79 -0.73 4.75
N ILE A 48 12.95 -1.04 4.16
CA ILE A 48 13.49 -0.30 3.00
C ILE A 48 13.10 -0.89 1.63
N ARG A 49 12.49 -2.07 1.59
CA ARG A 49 12.17 -2.80 0.33
C ARG A 49 10.69 -3.04 0.13
N THR A 50 9.91 -2.97 1.18
CA THR A 50 8.48 -3.26 1.15
C THR A 50 7.69 -2.12 1.78
N PHE A 51 6.43 -2.00 1.37
CA PHE A 51 5.58 -0.88 1.78
C PHE A 51 5.19 -0.94 3.26
N ASN A 52 5.05 -2.15 3.83
CA ASN A 52 4.57 -2.39 5.19
C ASN A 52 5.59 -3.15 6.06
N GLY A 53 6.84 -3.33 5.62
CA GLY A 53 7.86 -3.99 6.42
C GLY A 53 8.05 -3.30 7.78
N GLY A 54 7.95 -4.07 8.86
CA GLY A 54 8.09 -3.56 10.24
C GLY A 54 6.86 -2.82 10.79
N CYS A 55 5.79 -2.69 10.02
CA CYS A 55 4.57 -2.00 10.43
C CYS A 55 3.61 -2.90 11.19
N THR A 56 2.85 -2.31 12.11
CA THR A 56 1.70 -2.95 12.76
C THR A 56 0.54 -2.98 11.78
N TYR A 57 0.01 -4.17 11.49
CA TYR A 57 -1.19 -4.33 10.69
C TYR A 57 -2.10 -5.42 11.26
N PRO A 58 -3.43 -5.34 11.02
CA PRO A 58 -4.37 -6.32 11.54
C PRO A 58 -4.09 -7.74 11.00
N PRO A 59 -4.44 -8.78 11.78
CA PRO A 59 -4.29 -10.16 11.33
C PRO A 59 -5.12 -10.41 10.06
N GLY A 60 -4.56 -11.14 9.11
CA GLY A 60 -5.20 -11.46 7.82
C GLY A 60 -4.80 -10.55 6.66
N VAL A 61 -3.97 -9.54 6.88
CA VAL A 61 -3.36 -8.76 5.79
C VAL A 61 -2.27 -9.62 5.11
N PRO A 62 -2.22 -9.66 3.76
CA PRO A 62 -1.19 -10.40 3.03
C PRO A 62 0.22 -9.91 3.37
N THR A 63 1.14 -10.84 3.65
CA THR A 63 2.54 -10.54 3.98
C THR A 63 3.39 -10.15 2.76
N ASN A 64 2.79 -10.14 1.55
CA ASN A 64 3.48 -9.73 0.33
C ASN A 64 3.94 -8.27 0.36
N PHE A 65 3.38 -7.49 1.29
CA PHE A 65 3.72 -6.09 1.51
C PHE A 65 4.79 -5.88 2.59
N GLY A 66 5.35 -6.94 3.17
CA GLY A 66 6.33 -6.89 4.26
C GLY A 66 5.94 -7.80 5.44
N ALA A 67 6.90 -8.08 6.31
CA ALA A 67 6.76 -8.76 7.58
C ALA A 67 6.19 -7.82 8.64
N PRO A 68 5.33 -8.33 9.54
CA PRO A 68 4.69 -7.51 10.56
C PRO A 68 5.71 -7.12 11.63
N GLY A 69 5.61 -5.88 12.08
CA GLY A 69 6.43 -5.37 13.18
C GLY A 69 5.63 -4.47 14.13
N PRO A 70 6.27 -3.92 15.16
CA PRO A 70 5.62 -3.15 16.20
C PRO A 70 5.38 -1.68 15.85
N ASN A 71 5.92 -1.17 14.74
CA ASN A 71 5.88 0.28 14.47
C ASN A 71 4.52 0.74 13.94
N ALA A 72 4.11 1.94 14.35
CA ALA A 72 2.92 2.61 13.84
C ALA A 72 3.30 3.43 12.58
N CYS A 73 3.19 2.79 11.43
CA CYS A 73 3.51 3.43 10.16
C CYS A 73 2.37 4.31 9.65
N GLU A 74 2.70 5.47 9.08
CA GLU A 74 1.74 6.47 8.61
C GLU A 74 2.12 7.01 7.22
N ASP A 75 1.11 7.25 6.37
CA ASP A 75 1.28 7.86 5.06
C ASP A 75 1.27 9.39 5.20
N ILE A 76 2.44 10.01 5.00
CA ILE A 76 2.65 11.45 5.24
C ILE A 76 2.24 12.26 4.01
N GLN A 77 2.45 11.72 2.81
CA GLN A 77 2.14 12.41 1.58
C GLN A 77 1.74 11.42 0.49
N PHE A 78 0.82 11.85 -0.38
CA PHE A 78 0.47 11.13 -1.60
C PHE A 78 0.51 12.06 -2.81
N SER A 79 0.90 11.54 -3.96
CA SER A 79 0.76 12.20 -5.26
C SER A 79 0.35 11.21 -6.34
N ILE A 80 -0.36 11.73 -7.33
CA ILE A 80 -0.88 10.97 -8.47
C ILE A 80 -0.29 11.57 -9.74
N HIS A 81 0.30 10.72 -10.56
CA HIS A 81 0.93 11.10 -11.83
C HIS A 81 0.26 10.34 -12.96
N GLN A 82 -0.42 11.07 -13.83
CA GLN A 82 -1.01 10.52 -15.05
C GLN A 82 0.07 10.36 -16.15
N PRO A 83 -0.17 9.51 -17.16
CA PRO A 83 0.77 9.30 -18.27
C PRO A 83 1.17 10.58 -19.01
#